data_AF-A0A3N5M1Y7-F1
#
_entry.id   AF-A0A3N5M1Y7-F1
#
_cell.length_a   1.000
_cell.length_b   1.000
_cell.length_c   1.000
_cell.angle_alpha   90.00
_cell.angle_beta   90.00
_cell.angle_gamma   90.00
#
_symmetry.space_group_name_H-M   'P 1'
#
loop_
_entity.id
_entity.type
_entity.pdbx_description
1 polymer ?
#
loop_
_entity_poly.entity_id
_entity_poly.type
_entity_poly.pdbx_seq_one_letter_code
_entity_poly.pdbx_strand_id
1 'polypeptide(L)' 'MTPASVALAPQPTLADAVDEALAVALDGGQVRCLWCGATASRVVADRFSGRVVVRCPECGSELEGTRPRRPGEGRA' A
#
# COMPACT_ATOMS: atom_id res chain seq x y z
N MET A 1 0.41 43.29 -9.98
CA MET A 1 -0.38 42.07 -10.19
C MET A 1 0.57 40.90 -10.01
N THR A 2 0.68 40.41 -8.78
CA THR A 2 1.69 39.41 -8.38
C THR A 2 1.15 38.03 -8.74
N PRO A 3 1.89 37.18 -9.48
CA PRO A 3 1.41 35.83 -9.76
C PRO A 3 1.33 35.08 -8.43
N ALA A 4 0.12 34.62 -8.09
CA ALA A 4 -0.06 33.71 -6.97
C ALA A 4 0.71 32.43 -7.31
N SER A 5 1.77 32.15 -6.56
CA SER A 5 2.45 30.86 -6.61
C SER A 5 1.45 29.78 -6.23
N VAL A 6 0.87 29.13 -7.23
CA VAL A 6 0.16 27.87 -7.05
C VAL A 6 1.20 26.88 -6.52
N ALA A 7 1.20 26.71 -5.20
CA ALA A 7 1.85 25.57 -4.59
C ALA A 7 1.04 24.35 -5.03
N LEU A 8 1.49 23.68 -6.10
CA LEU A 8 0.97 22.38 -6.47
C LEU A 8 1.23 21.47 -5.28
N ALA A 9 0.18 21.12 -4.53
CA ALA A 9 0.30 20.06 -3.54
C ALA A 9 0.85 18.81 -4.25
N PRO A 10 1.80 18.08 -3.65
CA PRO A 10 2.34 16.88 -4.26
C PRO A 10 1.17 15.95 -4.59
N GLN A 11 1.00 15.66 -5.88
CA GLN A 11 -0.01 14.72 -6.32
C GLN A 11 0.37 13.35 -5.75
N PRO A 12 -0.56 12.61 -5.12
CA PRO A 12 -0.26 11.28 -4.62
C PRO A 12 0.23 10.43 -5.79
N THR A 13 1.42 9.85 -5.62
CA THR A 13 1.98 9.00 -6.66
C THR A 13 1.32 7.63 -6.62
N LEU A 14 1.47 6.86 -7.70
CA LEU A 14 1.06 5.45 -7.68
C LEU A 14 1.76 4.68 -6.54
N ALA A 15 3.01 5.04 -6.22
CA ALA A 15 3.75 4.43 -5.13
C ALA A 15 3.09 4.72 -3.76
N ASP A 16 2.65 5.95 -3.52
CA ASP A 16 1.91 6.31 -2.30
C ASP A 16 0.61 5.50 -2.19
N ALA A 17 -0.13 5.34 -3.30
CA ALA A 17 -1.36 4.56 -3.31
C ALA A 17 -1.13 3.06 -3.04
N VAL A 18 -0.01 2.51 -3.51
CA VAL A 18 0.40 1.13 -3.23
C VAL A 18 0.78 0.96 -1.76
N ASP A 19 1.54 1.90 -1.19
CA ASP A 19 1.95 1.84 0.21
C ASP A 19 0.75 1.90 1.16
N GLU A 20 -0.18 2.82 0.92
CA GLU A 20 -1.44 2.94 1.68
C GLU A 20 -2.29 1.67 1.57
N ALA A 21 -2.47 1.13 0.36
CA ALA A 21 -3.22 -0.10 0.15
C ALA A 21 -2.59 -1.30 0.89
N LEU A 22 -1.26 -1.37 0.91
CA LEU A 22 -0.52 -2.41 1.63
C LEU A 22 -0.59 -2.22 3.14
N ALA A 23 -0.55 -0.98 3.64
CA ALA A 23 -0.71 -0.66 5.06
C ALA A 23 -2.10 -1.10 5.55
N VAL A 24 -3.16 -0.71 4.84
CA VAL A 24 -4.54 -1.17 5.13
C VAL A 24 -4.62 -2.70 5.09
N ALA A 25 -3.97 -3.33 4.10
CA ALA A 25 -3.89 -4.79 4.04
C ALA A 25 -3.25 -5.33 5.32
N LEU A 26 -2.06 -4.84 5.70
CA LEU A 26 -1.28 -5.28 6.85
C LEU A 26 -2.09 -5.21 8.15
N ASP A 27 -2.83 -4.12 8.36
CA ASP A 27 -3.69 -3.89 9.53
C ASP A 27 -4.98 -4.76 9.54
N GLY A 28 -5.24 -5.52 8.48
CA GLY A 28 -6.46 -6.36 8.40
C GLY A 28 -7.68 -5.64 7.88
N GLY A 29 -7.50 -4.46 7.30
CA GLY A 29 -8.55 -3.74 6.60
C GLY A 29 -8.90 -4.36 5.25
N GLN A 30 -10.04 -3.94 4.71
CA GLN A 30 -10.48 -4.30 3.37
C GLN A 30 -9.79 -3.39 2.35
N VAL A 31 -9.16 -3.99 1.33
CA VAL A 31 -8.40 -3.26 0.31
C VAL A 31 -9.15 -3.30 -1.01
N ARG A 32 -9.15 -2.19 -1.74
CA ARG A 32 -9.64 -2.13 -3.12
C ARG A 32 -8.48 -2.26 -4.10
N CYS A 33 -8.74 -2.92 -5.22
CA CYS A 33 -7.78 -3.02 -6.30
C CYS A 33 -7.52 -1.62 -6.88
N LEU A 34 -6.25 -1.23 -6.94
CA LEU A 34 -5.83 0.07 -7.50
C LEU A 34 -6.07 0.18 -9.01
N TRP A 35 -6.23 -0.95 -9.71
CA TRP A 35 -6.39 -1.00 -11.15
C TRP A 35 -7.84 -0.98 -11.61
N CYS A 36 -8.69 -1.83 -11.03
CA CYS A 36 -10.09 -1.98 -11.44
C CYS A 36 -11.10 -1.47 -10.40
N GLY A 37 -10.65 -1.07 -9.20
CA GLY A 37 -11.52 -0.57 -8.14
C GLY A 37 -12.33 -1.62 -7.38
N ALA A 38 -12.31 -2.88 -7.82
CA ALA A 38 -13.01 -3.97 -7.16
C ALA A 38 -12.42 -4.31 -5.79
N THR A 39 -13.19 -4.93 -4.91
CA THR A 39 -12.69 -5.44 -3.63
C THR A 39 -11.61 -6.49 -3.87
N ALA A 40 -10.40 -6.25 -3.37
CA ALA A 40 -9.29 -7.19 -3.47
C ALA A 40 -9.29 -8.12 -2.25
N SER A 41 -8.92 -9.39 -2.46
CA SER A 41 -8.72 -10.34 -1.39
C SER A 41 -7.28 -10.23 -0.87
N ARG A 42 -7.14 -10.20 0.46
CA ARG A 42 -5.84 -10.22 1.13
C ARG A 42 -5.40 -11.66 1.34
N VAL A 43 -4.16 -11.96 0.98
CA VAL A 43 -3.46 -13.20 1.33
C VAL A 43 -2.25 -12.84 2.18
N VAL A 44 -2.26 -13.29 3.45
CA VAL A 44 -1.06 -13.20 4.29
C VAL A 44 -0.16 -14.36 3.92
N ALA A 45 0.89 -14.09 3.14
CA ALA A 45 1.79 -15.12 2.67
C ALA A 45 2.72 -15.62 3.79
N ASP A 46 3.16 -14.73 4.68
CA ASP A 46 4.01 -15.12 5.79
C ASP A 46 3.95 -14.15 6.99
N ARG A 47 3.53 -14.67 8.15
CA ARG A 47 3.35 -13.86 9.38
C ARG A 47 4.69 -13.56 10.09
N PHE A 48 5.73 -14.36 9.84
CA PHE A 48 7.06 -14.20 10.45
C PHE A 48 7.92 -13.16 9.72
N SER A 49 7.78 -13.10 8.40
CA SER A 49 8.47 -12.21 7.46
C SER A 49 7.68 -10.93 7.20
N GLY A 50 6.39 -10.93 7.54
CA GLY A 50 5.50 -9.79 7.31
C GLY A 50 5.22 -9.57 5.82
N ARG A 51 5.25 -10.64 5.02
CA ARG A 51 4.94 -10.61 3.58
C ARG A 51 3.43 -10.67 3.40
N VAL A 52 2.88 -9.69 2.69
CA VAL A 52 1.47 -9.63 2.34
C VAL A 52 1.34 -9.55 0.83
N VAL A 53 0.42 -10.36 0.29
CA VAL A 53 0.04 -10.34 -1.11
C VAL A 53 -1.44 -9.95 -1.16
N VAL A 54 -1.75 -8.90 -1.89
CA VAL A 54 -3.12 -8.48 -2.17
C VAL A 54 -3.43 -8.90 -3.60
N ARG A 55 -4.45 -9.73 -3.77
CA ARG A 55 -4.86 -10.23 -5.08
C ARG A 55 -6.26 -9.75 -5.41
N CYS A 56 -6.46 -9.22 -6.60
CA CYS A 56 -7.78 -8.92 -7.10
C CYS A 56 -8.34 -10.11 -7.89
N PRO A 57 -9.47 -10.71 -7.49
CA PRO A 57 -10.07 -11.82 -8.23
C PRO A 57 -10.67 -11.38 -9.57
N GLU A 58 -11.09 -10.12 -9.70
CA GLU A 58 -11.77 -9.60 -10.90
C GLU A 58 -10.81 -9.39 -12.07
N CYS A 59 -9.70 -8.67 -11.84
CA CYS A 59 -8.73 -8.33 -12.88
C CYS A 59 -7.45 -9.18 -12.83
N GLY A 60 -7.32 -10.07 -11.84
CA GLY A 60 -6.15 -10.93 -11.66
C GLY A 60 -4.89 -10.21 -11.18
N SER A 61 -4.94 -8.89 -10.92
CA SER A 61 -3.77 -8.14 -10.46
C SER A 61 -3.33 -8.55 -9.06
N GLU A 62 -2.01 -8.62 -8.87
CA GLU A 62 -1.37 -8.93 -7.60
C GLU A 62 -0.45 -7.78 -7.18
N LEU A 63 -0.56 -7.40 -5.92
CA LEU A 63 0.31 -6.44 -5.25
C LEU A 63 1.00 -7.17 -4.13
N GLU A 64 2.32 -7.12 -4.12
CA GLU A 64 3.12 -7.71 -3.06
C GLU A 64 3.87 -6.62 -2.31
N GLY A 65 3.91 -6.76 -1.00
CA GLY A 65 4.84 -6.00 -0.20
C GLY A 65 5.25 -6.71 1.07
N THR A 66 6.39 -6.30 1.57
CA THR A 66 6.94 -6.77 2.85
C THR A 66 6.93 -5.60 3.81
N ARG A 67 6.39 -5.80 5.01
CA ARG A 67 6.56 -4.78 6.07
C ARG A 67 8.06 -4.68 6.36
N PRO A 68 8.73 -3.54 6.13
CA PRO A 68 10.10 -3.40 6.62
C PRO A 68 10.04 -3.57 8.14
N ARG A 69 10.74 -4.59 8.66
CA ARG A 69 11.05 -4.67 10.09
C ARG A 69 11.70 -3.33 10.42
N ARG A 70 11.05 -2.49 11.23
CA ARG A 70 11.67 -1.24 11.72
C ARG A 70 13.06 -1.61 12.26
N PRO A 71 14.16 -1.11 11.66
CA PRO A 71 15.46 -1.21 12.29
C PRO A 71 15.44 -0.20 13.44
N GLY A 72 15.02 -0.61 14.63
CA GLY A 72 14.84 0.33 15.73
C GLY A 72 14.47 -0.25 17.09
N GLU A 73 14.49 -1.57 17.28
CA GLU A 73 14.34 -2.17 18.62
C GLU A 73 15.40 -3.28 18.76
N GLY A 74 16.65 -2.88 18.92
CA GLY A 74 17.76 -3.82 18.97
C GLY A 74 19.15 -3.19 18.91
N ARG A 75 19.49 -2.40 19.94
CA ARG A 75 20.83 -2.19 20.53
C ARG A 75 20.61 -1.16 21.65
N ALA A 76 20.43 -1.62 22.89
CA ALA A 76 21.50 -1.82 23.87
C ALA A 76 22.11 -0.49 24.29
#